data_AF-A0A7N0TVH3-F1
#
_entry.id   AF-A0A7N0TVH3-F1
#
_cell.length_a   1.000
_cell.length_b   1.000
_cell.length_c   1.000
_cell.angle_alpha   90.00
_cell.angle_beta   90.00
_cell.angle_gamma   90.00
#
_symmetry.space_group_name_H-M   'P 1'
#
loop_
_entity.id
_entity.type
_entity.pdbx_description
1 polymer ?
#
loop_
_entity_poly.entity_id
_entity_poly.type
_entity_poly.pdbx_seq_one_letter_code
_entity_poly.pdbx_strand_id
1 'polypeptide(L)'
;MGCTFDALKTYLTQMVEIFVDCVRNPVFFDREVNETLSKMDSEIANESKDLPNLLLEAIHSTGYSGALANPLLPTEPTVDRLNASLLEEFVAEHYTAPRIALAAYGAEHEELLSVMEPLLSDLPKVSRPAEP
;
A
#
# COMPACT_ATOMS: atom_id res chain seq x y z
N MET A 1 -1.90 -5.07 -1.77
CA MET A 1 -1.90 -3.73 -2.39
C MET A 1 -0.67 -3.65 -3.29
N GLY A 2 -0.76 -3.01 -4.45
CA GLY A 2 0.35 -2.89 -5.40
C GLY A 2 0.44 -1.47 -5.91
N CYS A 3 1.66 -0.97 -6.05
CA CYS A 3 1.93 0.33 -6.66
C CYS A 3 2.47 0.09 -8.07
N THR A 4 2.04 0.89 -9.04
CA THR A 4 2.47 0.78 -10.44
C THR A 4 3.06 2.11 -10.88
N PHE A 5 4.10 2.07 -11.71
CA PHE A 5 4.75 3.24 -12.27
C PHE A 5 5.08 2.98 -13.73
N ASP A 6 4.54 3.82 -14.63
CA ASP A 6 4.73 3.69 -16.07
C ASP A 6 5.56 4.87 -16.60
N ALA A 7 6.62 4.56 -17.35
CA ALA A 7 7.42 5.55 -18.07
C ALA A 7 8.19 4.90 -19.24
N LEU A 8 8.95 5.73 -19.96
CA LEU A 8 9.83 5.26 -21.02
C LEU A 8 10.98 4.41 -20.45
N LYS A 9 11.36 3.33 -21.17
CA LYS A 9 12.43 2.41 -20.78
C LYS A 9 13.75 3.11 -20.41
N THR A 10 14.05 4.24 -21.05
CA THR A 10 15.25 5.06 -20.77
C THR A 10 15.37 5.50 -19.32
N TYR A 11 14.25 5.56 -18.58
CA TYR A 11 14.22 6.01 -17.19
C TYR A 11 14.17 4.86 -16.17
N LEU A 12 14.44 3.62 -16.60
CA LEU A 12 14.30 2.43 -15.74
C LEU A 12 15.01 2.59 -14.39
N THR A 13 16.25 3.07 -14.38
CA THR A 13 17.00 3.27 -13.14
C THR A 13 16.30 4.26 -12.20
N GLN A 14 15.90 5.42 -12.70
CA GLN A 14 15.23 6.46 -11.91
C GLN A 14 13.86 6.00 -11.41
N MET A 15 13.14 5.24 -12.25
CA MET A 15 11.85 4.65 -11.88
C MET A 15 12.01 3.73 -10.68
N VAL A 16 12.96 2.79 -10.75
CA VAL A 16 13.18 1.81 -9.67
C VAL A 16 13.62 2.51 -8.39
N GLU A 17 14.51 3.50 -8.49
CA GLU A 17 15.01 4.26 -7.33
C GLU A 17 13.88 5.00 -6.60
N ILE A 18 13.11 5.83 -7.33
CA ILE A 18 11.99 6.59 -6.76
C ILE A 18 10.94 5.64 -6.20
N PHE A 19 10.64 4.58 -6.95
CA PHE A 19 9.60 3.63 -6.55
C PHE A 19 9.97 2.88 -5.27
N VAL A 20 11.21 2.38 -5.18
CA VAL A 20 11.68 1.70 -3.97
C VAL A 20 11.74 2.66 -2.80
N ASP A 21 12.20 3.90 -2.98
CA ASP A 21 12.26 4.89 -1.91
C ASP A 21 10.86 5.24 -1.37
N CYS A 22 9.88 5.49 -2.24
CA CYS A 22 8.51 5.78 -1.84
C CYS A 22 7.84 4.62 -1.06
N VAL A 23 8.13 3.37 -1.42
CA VAL A 23 7.54 2.19 -0.76
C VAL A 23 8.28 1.85 0.54
N ARG A 24 9.61 1.99 0.56
CA ARG A 24 10.46 1.54 1.66
C ARG A 24 10.62 2.59 2.75
N ASN A 25 10.76 3.86 2.38
CA ASN A 25 11.07 4.96 3.30
C ASN A 25 9.97 6.04 3.29
N PRO A 26 8.67 5.69 3.44
CA PRO A 26 7.65 6.72 3.50
C PRO A 26 7.82 7.55 4.78
N VAL A 27 7.67 8.87 4.64
CA VAL A 27 7.61 9.79 5.76
C VAL A 27 6.20 10.36 5.82
N PHE A 28 5.48 10.08 6.91
CA PHE A 28 4.11 10.52 7.07
C PHE A 28 4.08 11.83 7.85
N PHE A 29 4.06 12.96 7.14
CA PHE A 29 3.91 14.25 7.81
C PHE A 29 2.47 14.44 8.30
N ASP A 30 2.29 14.80 9.57
CA ASP A 30 0.95 15.03 10.16
C ASP A 30 0.08 15.95 9.33
N ARG A 31 0.69 16.99 8.73
CA ARG A 31 -0.02 17.93 7.86
C ARG A 31 -0.59 17.22 6.62
N GLU A 32 0.21 16.42 5.92
CA GLU A 32 -0.20 15.74 4.69
C GLU A 32 -1.25 14.65 4.96
N VAL A 33 -1.08 13.93 6.09
CA VAL A 33 -2.05 12.95 6.56
C VAL A 33 -3.39 13.63 6.85
N ASN A 34 -3.39 14.73 7.61
CA ASN A 34 -4.63 15.47 7.92
C ASN A 34 -5.28 16.09 6.66
N GLU A 35 -4.48 16.62 5.73
CA GLU A 35 -4.99 17.12 4.44
C GLU A 35 -5.67 16.00 3.64
N THR A 36 -5.15 14.78 3.70
CA THR A 36 -5.74 13.60 3.04
C THR A 36 -6.99 13.13 3.77
N LEU A 37 -6.95 13.01 5.10
CA LEU A 37 -8.10 12.61 5.92
C LEU A 37 -9.29 13.57 5.76
N SER A 38 -9.04 14.87 5.62
CA SER A 38 -10.10 15.87 5.39
C SER A 38 -10.87 15.68 4.07
N LYS A 39 -10.27 14.99 3.09
CA LYS A 39 -10.90 14.66 1.81
C LYS A 39 -11.57 13.28 1.83
N MET A 40 -11.19 12.43 2.78
CA MET A 40 -11.62 11.03 2.89
C MET A 40 -13.15 10.93 2.96
N ASP A 41 -13.83 11.79 3.72
CA ASP A 41 -15.29 11.76 3.82
C ASP A 41 -15.97 11.99 2.47
N SER A 42 -15.42 12.89 1.66
CA SER A 42 -15.94 13.17 0.31
C SER A 42 -15.69 12.01 -0.65
N GLU A 43 -14.56 11.31 -0.49
CA GLU A 43 -14.21 10.13 -1.27
C GLU A 43 -15.11 8.94 -0.88
N ILE A 44 -15.31 8.68 0.41
CA ILE A 44 -16.24 7.66 0.93
C ILE A 44 -17.65 7.90 0.40
N ALA A 45 -18.14 9.15 0.48
CA ALA A 45 -19.44 9.51 -0.05
C ALA A 45 -19.52 9.33 -1.57
N ASN A 46 -18.42 9.52 -2.31
CA ASN A 46 -18.39 9.29 -3.74
C ASN A 46 -18.39 7.80 -4.10
N GLU A 47 -17.58 7.00 -3.43
CA GLU A 47 -17.52 5.53 -3.59
C GLU A 47 -18.86 4.86 -3.24
N SER A 48 -19.57 5.37 -2.24
CA SER A 48 -20.90 4.86 -1.85
C SER A 48 -21.97 4.98 -2.95
N LYS A 49 -21.74 5.80 -3.99
CA LYS A 49 -22.64 5.92 -5.14
C LYS A 49 -22.50 4.74 -6.11
N ASP A 50 -21.37 4.02 -6.07
CA ASP A 50 -21.16 2.81 -6.85
C ASP A 50 -21.86 1.62 -6.17
N LEU A 51 -23.10 1.38 -6.58
CA LEU A 51 -23.98 0.37 -5.99
C LEU A 51 -23.38 -1.05 -6.01
N PRO A 52 -22.78 -1.53 -7.12
CA PRO A 52 -22.03 -2.79 -7.13
C PRO A 52 -20.99 -2.93 -6.01
N ASN A 53 -20.13 -1.92 -5.80
CA ASN A 53 -19.08 -1.97 -4.78
C ASN A 53 -19.69 -1.97 -3.37
N LEU A 54 -20.71 -1.14 -3.15
CA LEU A 54 -21.41 -1.09 -1.87
C LEU A 54 -22.06 -2.44 -1.53
N LEU A 55 -22.65 -3.13 -2.51
CA LEU A 55 -23.25 -4.44 -2.30
C LEU A 55 -22.19 -5.50 -1.99
N LEU A 56 -21.06 -5.50 -2.71
CA LEU A 56 -19.96 -6.42 -2.44
C LEU A 56 -19.47 -6.28 -0.99
N GLU A 57 -19.40 -5.05 -0.51
CA GLU A 57 -18.94 -4.76 0.84
C GLU A 57 -19.94 -5.14 1.93
N ALA A 58 -21.23 -4.99 1.65
CA ALA A 58 -22.28 -5.57 2.49
C ALA A 58 -22.21 -7.10 2.53
N ILE A 59 -21.91 -7.77 1.41
CA ILE A 59 -21.75 -9.23 1.36
C ILE A 59 -20.53 -9.66 2.19
N HIS A 60 -19.39 -8.97 2.09
CA HIS A 60 -18.19 -9.31 2.86
C HIS A 60 -18.41 -9.13 4.37
N SER A 61 -18.97 -7.99 4.77
CA SER A 61 -19.21 -7.66 6.19
C SER A 61 -20.27 -8.54 6.86
N THR A 62 -21.27 -9.03 6.11
CA THR A 62 -22.34 -9.89 6.65
C THR A 62 -22.09 -11.38 6.47
N GLY A 63 -21.39 -11.76 5.40
CA GLY A 63 -21.15 -13.15 5.02
C GLY A 63 -19.92 -13.78 5.66
N TYR A 64 -18.95 -12.97 6.09
CA TYR A 64 -17.73 -13.42 6.76
C TYR A 64 -17.65 -12.95 8.21
N SER A 65 -16.72 -13.57 8.96
CA SER A 65 -16.28 -13.10 10.27
C SER A 65 -14.75 -13.04 10.30
N GLY A 66 -14.18 -12.21 11.17
CA GLY A 66 -12.73 -12.02 11.27
C GLY A 66 -12.15 -11.19 10.12
N ALA A 67 -10.99 -11.59 9.59
CA ALA A 67 -10.19 -10.76 8.70
C ALA A 67 -10.88 -10.36 7.38
N LEU A 68 -11.70 -11.23 6.80
CA LEU A 68 -12.44 -10.96 5.56
C LEU A 68 -13.69 -10.10 5.75
N ALA A 69 -14.15 -9.93 6.99
CA ALA A 69 -15.27 -9.05 7.33
C ALA A 69 -14.82 -7.60 7.56
N ASN A 70 -13.50 -7.35 7.62
CA ASN A 70 -12.97 -6.01 7.77
C ASN A 70 -13.27 -5.20 6.51
N PRO A 71 -13.83 -3.98 6.65
CA PRO A 71 -14.18 -3.18 5.50
C PRO A 71 -12.92 -2.65 4.81
N LEU A 72 -12.94 -2.66 3.48
CA LEU A 72 -11.97 -2.08 2.58
C LEU A 72 -12.05 -0.55 2.59
N LEU A 73 -13.26 0.00 2.62
CA LEU A 73 -13.49 1.43 2.79
C LEU A 73 -13.56 1.77 4.29
N PRO A 74 -12.81 2.77 4.78
CA PRO A 74 -12.88 3.15 6.18
C PRO A 74 -14.26 3.71 6.52
N THR A 75 -14.72 3.43 7.72
CA THR A 75 -15.92 4.04 8.29
C THR A 75 -15.56 5.37 8.95
N GLU A 76 -16.50 6.32 9.04
CA GLU A 76 -16.31 7.61 9.72
C GLU A 76 -15.56 7.50 11.07
N PRO A 77 -15.95 6.64 12.04
CA PRO A 77 -15.22 6.53 13.31
C PRO A 77 -13.81 5.93 13.19
N THR A 78 -13.51 5.26 12.08
CA THR A 78 -12.16 4.72 11.80
C THR A 78 -11.27 5.82 11.22
N VAL A 79 -11.81 6.69 10.36
CA VAL A 79 -11.08 7.83 9.78
C VAL A 79 -10.54 8.74 10.88
N ASP A 80 -11.36 9.05 11.89
CA ASP A 80 -10.97 9.89 13.03
C ASP A 80 -9.81 9.32 13.87
N ARG A 81 -9.56 8.01 13.77
CA ARG A 81 -8.50 7.33 14.53
C ARG A 81 -7.19 7.21 13.76
N LEU A 82 -7.22 7.42 12.44
CA LEU A 82 -6.03 7.37 11.60
C LEU A 82 -5.10 8.56 11.91
N ASN A 83 -3.81 8.28 12.02
CA ASN A 83 -2.78 9.28 12.26
C ASN A 83 -1.43 8.78 11.71
N ALA A 84 -0.46 9.69 11.61
CA ALA A 84 0.85 9.39 11.04
C ALA A 84 1.55 8.23 11.74
N SER A 85 1.58 8.21 13.08
CA SER A 85 2.26 7.15 13.85
C SER A 85 1.65 5.77 13.60
N LEU A 86 0.33 5.67 13.47
CA LEU A 86 -0.35 4.41 13.16
C LEU A 86 -0.01 3.92 11.75
N LEU A 87 0.13 4.83 10.78
CA LEU A 87 0.54 4.48 9.41
C LEU A 87 2.01 4.02 9.37
N GLU A 88 2.90 4.71 10.11
CA GLU A 88 4.30 4.31 10.26
C GLU A 88 4.43 2.90 10.86
N GLU A 89 3.70 2.63 11.94
CA GLU A 89 3.68 1.31 12.59
C GLU A 89 3.17 0.22 11.63
N PHE A 90 2.06 0.50 10.93
CA PHE A 90 1.49 -0.44 9.96
C PHE A 90 2.47 -0.75 8.82
N VAL A 91 3.13 0.26 8.25
CA VAL A 91 4.12 0.05 7.19
C VAL A 91 5.30 -0.76 7.73
N ALA A 92 5.85 -0.39 8.88
CA ALA A 92 6.98 -1.08 9.49
C ALA A 92 6.70 -2.56 9.77
N GLU A 93 5.48 -2.91 10.19
CA GLU A 93 5.08 -4.29 10.46
C GLU A 93 4.80 -5.10 9.19
N HIS A 94 4.17 -4.49 8.18
CA HIS A 94 3.63 -5.22 7.04
C HIS A 94 4.52 -5.22 5.80
N TYR A 95 5.29 -4.15 5.55
CA TYR A 95 6.11 -3.96 4.35
C TYR A 95 7.50 -4.58 4.55
N THR A 96 7.52 -5.90 4.64
CA THR A 96 8.74 -6.70 4.90
C THR A 96 9.26 -7.40 3.65
N ALA A 97 10.56 -7.69 3.61
CA ALA A 97 11.21 -8.29 2.44
C ALA A 97 10.48 -9.52 1.89
N PRO A 98 10.03 -10.50 2.71
CA PRO A 98 9.35 -11.68 2.19
C PRO A 98 7.94 -11.40 1.64
N ARG A 99 7.37 -10.22 1.84
CA ARG A 99 6.01 -9.84 1.38
C ARG A 99 6.04 -8.86 0.21
N ILE A 100 7.21 -8.43 -0.23
CA ILE A 100 7.38 -7.51 -1.36
C ILE A 100 7.79 -8.32 -2.60
N ALA A 101 7.12 -8.05 -3.71
CA ALA A 101 7.49 -8.54 -5.03
C ALA A 101 7.55 -7.35 -5.98
N LEU A 102 8.69 -7.14 -6.62
CA LEU A 102 8.83 -6.13 -7.68
C LEU A 102 8.70 -6.84 -9.02
N ALA A 103 7.72 -6.40 -9.80
CA ALA A 103 7.47 -6.88 -11.15
C ALA A 103 7.72 -5.74 -12.14
N ALA A 104 8.38 -6.06 -13.26
CA ALA A 104 8.63 -5.11 -14.33
C ALA A 104 8.26 -5.72 -15.68
N TYR A 105 7.79 -4.87 -16.59
CA TYR A 105 7.51 -5.22 -17.97
C TYR A 105 8.29 -4.31 -18.92
N GLY A 106 8.91 -4.88 -19.95
CA GLY A 106 9.74 -4.15 -20.91
C GLY A 106 11.16 -3.81 -20.43
N ALA A 107 11.57 -4.29 -19.25
CA ALA A 107 12.92 -4.17 -18.70
C ALA A 107 13.72 -5.47 -18.88
N GLU A 108 15.03 -5.36 -19.09
CA GLU A 108 15.92 -6.53 -19.08
C GLU A 108 16.18 -6.97 -17.64
N HIS A 109 16.17 -8.28 -17.39
CA HIS A 109 16.29 -8.81 -16.02
C HIS A 109 17.60 -8.39 -15.34
N GLU A 110 18.73 -8.51 -16.04
CA GLU A 110 20.05 -8.18 -15.51
C GLU A 110 20.18 -6.68 -15.20
N GLU A 111 19.64 -5.83 -16.08
CA GLU A 111 19.61 -4.38 -15.89
C GLU A 111 18.78 -4.03 -14.64
N LEU A 112 17.59 -4.61 -14.53
CA LEU A 112 16.70 -4.43 -13.39
C LEU A 112 17.34 -4.91 -12.08
N LEU A 113 17.94 -6.11 -12.09
CA LEU A 113 18.58 -6.70 -10.92
C LEU A 113 19.75 -5.84 -10.42
N SER A 114 20.57 -5.32 -11.35
CA SER A 114 21.71 -4.45 -11.02
C SER A 114 21.32 -3.18 -10.28
N VAL A 115 20.11 -2.64 -10.53
CA VAL A 115 19.58 -1.46 -9.84
C VAL A 115 18.85 -1.84 -8.56
N MET A 116 18.09 -2.93 -8.57
CA MET A 116 17.26 -3.33 -7.42
C MET A 116 18.04 -3.91 -6.25
N GLU A 117 19.04 -4.75 -6.53
CA GLU A 117 19.81 -5.45 -5.50
C GLU A 117 20.40 -4.51 -4.44
N PRO A 118 21.08 -3.41 -4.78
CA PRO A 118 21.59 -2.48 -3.77
C PRO A 118 20.49 -1.75 -2.97
N LEU A 119 19.26 -1.66 -3.49
CA LEU A 119 18.17 -0.91 -2.85
C LEU A 119 17.31 -1.76 -1.90
N LEU A 120 17.28 -3.09 -2.12
CA LEU A 120 16.38 -4.01 -1.42
C LEU A 120 17.10 -5.11 -0.63
N SER A 121 18.39 -5.36 -0.87
CA SER A 121 19.13 -6.47 -0.26
C SER A 121 19.32 -6.34 1.26
N ASP A 122 19.25 -5.12 1.80
CA ASP A 122 19.40 -4.82 3.23
C ASP A 122 18.08 -4.85 4.01
N LEU A 123 16.95 -5.12 3.35
CA LEU A 123 15.67 -5.26 4.03
C LEU A 123 15.71 -6.42 5.05
N PRO A 124 15.11 -6.24 6.24
CA PRO A 124 15.14 -7.25 7.28
C PRO A 124 14.38 -8.51 6.85
N LYS A 125 15.02 -9.66 7.03
CA LYS A 125 14.40 -10.97 6.81
C LYS A 125 13.55 -11.32 8.03
N VAL A 126 12.32 -10.82 8.05
CA VAL A 126 11.33 -11.14 9.09
C VAL A 126 10.68 -12.49 8.78
N SER A 127 10.52 -13.37 9.78
CA SER A 127 9.78 -14.61 9.60
C SER A 127 8.31 -14.29 9.32
N ARG A 128 7.72 -14.91 8.29
CA ARG A 128 6.27 -14.80 8.07
C ARG A 128 5.55 -15.39 9.30
N PRO A 129 4.58 -14.67 9.89
CA PRO A 129 3.71 -15.25 10.92
C PRO A 129 3.06 -16.52 10.38
N ALA A 130 2.90 -17.52 11.24
CA ALA A 130 2.16 -18.72 10.88
C ALA A 130 0.71 -18.34 10.50
N GLU A 131 0.21 -18.88 9.41
CA GLU A 131 -1.21 -18.74 9.06
C GLU A 131 -2.06 -19.38 10.17
N PRO A 132 -3.15 -18.71 10.61
CA PRO A 132 -4.08 -19.24 11.60
C PRO A 132 -4.89 -20.44 11.08
#